data_AF-A0A3C0TJA2-F1
#
_entry.id   AF-A0A3C0TJA2-F1
#
_cell.length_a   1.000
_cell.length_b   1.000
_cell.length_c   1.000
_cell.angle_alpha   90.00
_cell.angle_beta   90.00
_cell.angle_gamma   90.00
#
_symmetry.space_group_name_H-M   'P 1'
#
loop_
_entity.id
_entity.type
_entity.pdbx_description
1 polymer ?
#
loop_
_entity_poly.entity_id
_entity_poly.type
_entity_poly.pdbx_seq_one_letter_code
_entity_poly.pdbx_strand_id
1 'polypeptide(L)'
;MTGSSPSTTREERMGKNIAIVVRERQAEALRMAVGITLMDDSIDEYVLDRAVEETEENTLNLETMKELDMNLYTNTRENEGMDYRSSSEIAAQLLEYDHIEPY
;
A
#
# COMPACT_ATOMS: atom_id res chain seq x y z
N MET A 1 -19.63 11.64 41.12
CA MET A 1 -18.18 11.52 40.88
C MET A 1 -18.01 10.69 39.63
N THR A 2 -17.28 11.27 38.69
CA THR A 2 -16.98 10.80 37.34
C THR A 2 -16.09 9.55 37.37
N GLY A 3 -16.51 8.50 36.70
CA GLY A 3 -15.63 7.41 36.27
C GLY A 3 -15.74 7.32 34.76
N SER A 4 -14.87 8.02 34.06
CA SER A 4 -14.78 8.03 32.60
C SER A 4 -14.50 6.62 32.09
N SER A 5 -15.19 6.25 31.00
CA SER A 5 -14.93 5.04 30.22
C SER A 5 -13.44 4.90 29.90
N PRO A 6 -12.85 3.70 29.98
CA PRO A 6 -11.53 3.47 29.40
C PRO A 6 -11.66 3.68 27.89
N SER A 7 -10.85 4.62 27.41
CA SER A 7 -10.49 4.82 26.01
C SER A 7 -10.35 3.50 25.28
N THR A 8 -11.04 3.38 24.14
CA THR A 8 -10.92 2.28 23.18
C THR A 8 -9.45 2.09 22.82
N THR A 9 -8.81 1.11 23.47
CA THR A 9 -7.49 0.61 23.12
C THR A 9 -7.58 -0.03 21.74
N ARG A 10 -6.54 0.17 20.94
CA ARG A 10 -6.34 -0.21 19.52
C ARG A 10 -6.46 -1.72 19.20
N GLU A 11 -7.05 -2.53 20.07
CA GLU A 11 -7.14 -3.99 19.96
C GLU A 11 -8.54 -4.42 19.53
N GLU A 12 -8.68 -4.58 18.21
CA GLU A 12 -9.42 -5.63 17.47
C GLU A 12 -9.49 -5.21 15.99
N ARG A 13 -8.33 -4.96 15.35
CA ARG A 13 -8.25 -5.12 13.90
C ARG A 13 -7.81 -6.55 13.66
N MET A 14 -8.73 -7.41 13.20
CA MET A 14 -8.32 -8.63 12.52
C MET A 14 -7.64 -8.16 11.22
N GLY A 15 -6.31 -8.07 11.24
CA GLY A 15 -5.51 -7.54 10.13
C GLY A 15 -4.45 -6.55 10.56
N LYS A 16 -3.22 -6.73 10.08
CA LYS A 16 -2.16 -5.72 10.10
C LYS A 16 -2.38 -4.72 8.97
N ASN A 17 -1.93 -3.48 9.15
CA ASN A 17 -1.80 -2.53 8.04
C ASN A 17 -0.36 -2.64 7.50
N ILE A 18 -0.24 -3.03 6.23
CA ILE A 18 1.04 -3.29 5.57
C ILE A 18 1.22 -2.28 4.43
N ALA A 19 2.37 -1.63 4.39
CA ALA A 19 2.79 -0.84 3.24
C ALA A 19 3.78 -1.63 2.39
N ILE A 20 3.49 -1.76 1.09
CA ILE A 20 4.45 -2.28 0.11
C ILE A 20 5.13 -1.08 -0.55
N VAL A 21 6.45 -0.96 -0.44
CA VAL A 21 7.21 0.17 -1.00
C VAL A 21 8.06 -0.33 -2.16
N VAL A 22 7.69 0.05 -3.38
CA VAL A 22 8.26 -0.43 -4.63
C VAL A 22 9.19 0.62 -5.22
N ARG A 23 10.48 0.33 -5.26
CA ARG A 23 11.46 1.07 -6.08
C ARG A 23 12.12 0.16 -7.09
N GLU A 24 12.44 -1.06 -6.66
CA GLU A 24 13.01 -2.12 -7.47
C GLU A 24 12.04 -3.30 -7.57
N ARG A 25 12.38 -4.25 -8.46
CA ARG A 25 11.68 -5.55 -8.57
C ARG A 25 10.15 -5.43 -8.68
N GLN A 26 9.67 -4.44 -9.45
CA GLN A 26 8.25 -4.08 -9.55
C GLN A 26 7.32 -5.29 -9.79
N ALA A 27 7.67 -6.18 -10.71
CA ALA A 27 6.86 -7.36 -11.01
C ALA A 27 6.65 -8.28 -9.80
N GLU A 28 7.70 -8.46 -8.98
CA GLU A 28 7.58 -9.27 -7.77
C GLU A 28 6.75 -8.58 -6.71
N ALA A 29 6.97 -7.28 -6.49
CA ALA A 29 6.22 -6.51 -5.51
C ALA A 29 4.72 -6.52 -5.82
N LEU A 30 4.36 -6.20 -7.07
CA LEU A 30 2.97 -6.17 -7.51
C LEU A 30 2.30 -7.55 -7.37
N ARG A 31 3.00 -8.61 -7.79
CA ARG A 31 2.48 -9.98 -7.65
C ARG A 31 2.31 -10.37 -6.18
N MET A 32 3.24 -9.98 -5.30
CA MET A 32 3.16 -10.27 -3.87
C MET A 32 2.00 -9.54 -3.22
N ALA A 33 1.81 -8.25 -3.53
CA ALA A 33 0.71 -7.47 -2.99
C ALA A 33 -0.66 -8.01 -3.37
N VAL A 34 -0.88 -8.40 -4.64
CA VAL A 34 -2.10 -9.11 -5.06
C VAL A 34 -2.32 -10.38 -4.23
N GLY A 35 -1.26 -11.14 -3.97
CA GLY A 35 -1.32 -12.35 -3.16
C GLY A 35 -1.66 -12.12 -1.68
N ILE A 36 -1.12 -11.04 -1.09
CA ILE A 36 -1.34 -10.71 0.33
C ILE A 36 -2.75 -10.14 0.54
N THR A 37 -3.33 -9.42 -0.42
CA THR A 37 -4.70 -8.86 -0.32
C THR A 37 -5.78 -9.92 -0.11
N LEU A 38 -5.49 -11.19 -0.38
CA LEU A 38 -6.38 -12.32 -0.08
C LEU A 38 -6.41 -12.71 1.42
N MET A 39 -5.55 -12.10 2.25
CA MET A 39 -5.51 -12.26 3.70
C MET A 39 -6.33 -11.15 4.38
N ASP A 40 -6.70 -11.32 5.66
CA ASP A 40 -7.44 -10.30 6.43
C ASP A 40 -6.59 -9.02 6.75
N ASP A 41 -5.45 -8.81 6.08
CA ASP A 41 -4.58 -7.66 6.26
C ASP A 41 -4.97 -6.51 5.30
N SER A 42 -4.78 -5.26 5.73
CA SER A 42 -4.95 -4.08 4.87
C SER A 42 -3.65 -3.72 4.18
N ILE A 43 -3.67 -3.48 2.87
CA ILE A 43 -2.46 -3.25 2.08
C ILE A 43 -2.60 -1.99 1.24
N ASP A 44 -1.59 -1.14 1.35
CA ASP A 44 -1.42 0.00 0.47
C ASP A 44 -0.07 -0.11 -0.27
N GLU A 45 -0.10 0.12 -1.58
CA GLU A 45 1.08 0.04 -2.46
C GLU A 45 1.64 1.43 -2.73
N TYR A 46 2.96 1.58 -2.67
CA TYR A 46 3.68 2.82 -2.97
C TYR A 46 4.72 2.58 -4.05
N VAL A 47 4.46 3.03 -5.28
CA VAL A 47 5.44 2.98 -6.37
C VAL A 47 6.24 4.28 -6.43
N LEU A 48 7.53 4.20 -6.16
CA LEU A 48 8.38 5.38 -5.97
C LEU A 48 9.44 5.53 -7.07
N ASP A 49 9.75 6.79 -7.33
CA ASP A 49 10.92 7.34 -8.06
C ASP A 49 11.03 6.97 -9.55
N ARG A 50 10.25 6.01 -10.04
CA ARG A 50 10.10 5.71 -11.47
C ARG A 50 8.72 5.17 -11.82
N ALA A 51 8.41 5.22 -13.12
CA ALA A 51 7.18 4.66 -13.65
C ALA A 51 7.18 3.13 -13.52
N VAL A 52 6.00 2.52 -13.44
CA VAL A 52 5.85 1.07 -13.60
C VAL A 52 6.24 0.69 -15.02
N GLU A 53 7.12 -0.31 -15.15
CA GLU A 53 7.52 -0.83 -16.45
C GLU A 53 6.31 -1.47 -17.16
N GLU A 54 6.06 -1.08 -18.40
CA GLU A 54 4.95 -1.58 -19.23
C GLU A 54 5.21 -3.02 -19.71
N THR A 55 5.02 -3.97 -18.79
CA THR A 55 5.07 -5.41 -19.09
C THR A 55 3.69 -6.02 -18.94
N GLU A 56 3.45 -7.16 -19.60
CA GLU A 56 2.18 -7.89 -19.49
C GLU A 56 1.89 -8.30 -18.03
N GLU A 57 2.90 -8.74 -17.27
CA GLU A 57 2.78 -9.11 -15.85
C GLU A 57 2.40 -7.91 -14.97
N ASN A 58 3.10 -6.77 -15.13
CA ASN A 58 2.80 -5.58 -14.34
C ASN A 58 1.41 -5.03 -14.66
N THR A 59 1.03 -5.02 -15.95
CA THR A 59 -0.29 -4.52 -16.38
C THR A 59 -1.41 -5.36 -15.78
N LEU A 60 -1.30 -6.69 -15.86
CA LEU A 60 -2.28 -7.60 -15.29
C LEU A 60 -2.41 -7.43 -13.76
N ASN A 61 -1.28 -7.33 -13.04
CA ASN A 61 -1.31 -7.14 -11.60
C ASN A 61 -1.94 -5.79 -11.21
N LEU A 62 -1.60 -4.70 -11.91
CA LEU A 62 -2.20 -3.38 -11.65
C LEU A 62 -3.71 -3.35 -11.94
N GLU A 63 -4.16 -4.01 -13.00
CA GLU A 63 -5.59 -4.17 -13.29
C GLU A 63 -6.29 -4.94 -12.18
N THR A 64 -5.69 -6.05 -11.73
CA THR A 64 -6.20 -6.86 -10.62
C THR A 64 -6.30 -6.03 -9.32
N MET A 65 -5.29 -5.23 -9.00
CA MET A 65 -5.31 -4.34 -7.82
C MET A 65 -6.45 -3.32 -7.88
N LYS A 66 -6.71 -2.76 -9.07
CA LYS A 66 -7.84 -1.84 -9.29
C LYS A 66 -9.18 -2.55 -9.11
N GLU A 67 -9.32 -3.79 -9.60
CA GLU A 67 -10.54 -4.60 -9.41
C GLU A 67 -10.79 -4.95 -7.94
N LEU A 68 -9.71 -5.10 -7.15
CA LEU A 68 -9.75 -5.36 -5.71
C LEU A 68 -9.88 -4.08 -4.85
N ASP A 69 -9.99 -2.90 -5.48
CA ASP A 69 -10.09 -1.59 -4.82
C ASP A 69 -8.92 -1.32 -3.85
N MET A 70 -7.71 -1.76 -4.24
CA MET A 70 -6.48 -1.50 -3.48
C MET A 70 -6.04 -0.05 -3.62
N ASN A 71 -5.50 0.52 -2.55
CA ASN A 71 -4.93 1.86 -2.60
C ASN A 71 -3.53 1.83 -3.25
N LEU A 72 -3.38 2.58 -4.34
CA LEU A 72 -2.12 2.69 -5.08
C LEU A 72 -1.63 4.14 -5.04
N TYR A 73 -0.44 4.36 -4.48
CA TYR A 73 0.17 5.66 -4.33
C TYR A 73 1.48 5.76 -5.13
N THR A 74 1.82 6.98 -5.57
CA THR A 74 3.05 7.24 -6.33
C THR A 74 3.61 8.62 -6.04
N ASN A 75 4.94 8.79 -6.10
CA ASN A 75 5.56 10.12 -6.20
C ASN A 75 6.05 10.44 -7.63
N THR A 76 5.73 9.57 -8.58
CA THR A 76 6.05 9.66 -10.00
C THR A 76 4.78 9.99 -10.80
N ARG A 77 4.81 11.03 -11.64
CA ARG A 77 3.60 11.55 -12.32
C ARG A 77 3.19 10.71 -13.54
N GLU A 78 4.11 9.93 -14.06
CA GLU A 78 3.95 9.03 -15.21
C GLU A 78 3.09 7.80 -14.87
N ASN A 79 2.91 7.50 -13.58
CA ASN A 79 2.06 6.39 -13.12
C ASN A 79 0.57 6.78 -13.14
N GLU A 80 -0.02 6.81 -14.34
CA GLU A 80 -1.43 7.15 -14.52
C GLU A 80 -2.35 6.17 -13.77
N GLY A 81 -3.39 6.71 -13.11
CA GLY A 81 -4.34 5.91 -12.34
C GLY A 81 -3.86 5.50 -10.94
N MET A 82 -2.72 6.03 -10.49
CA MET A 82 -2.29 6.00 -9.09
C MET A 82 -2.45 7.37 -8.44
N ASP A 83 -2.67 7.38 -7.13
CA ASP A 83 -2.79 8.61 -6.34
C ASP A 83 -1.42 9.23 -6.11
N TYR A 84 -1.18 10.39 -6.74
CA TYR A 84 0.06 11.12 -6.56
C TYR A 84 0.16 11.71 -5.15
N ARG A 85 1.28 11.47 -4.47
CA ARG A 85 1.67 12.11 -3.20
C ARG A 85 3.14 12.49 -3.23
N SER A 86 3.49 13.59 -2.58
CA SER A 86 4.89 13.98 -2.41
C SER A 86 5.63 12.98 -1.50
N SER A 87 6.95 12.88 -1.64
CA SER A 87 7.76 12.01 -0.78
C SER A 87 7.61 12.34 0.72
N SER A 88 7.34 13.60 1.09
CA SER A 88 7.07 13.99 2.48
C SER A 88 5.73 13.48 3.00
N GLU A 89 4.69 13.48 2.16
CA GLU A 89 3.37 12.94 2.53
C GLU A 89 3.43 11.42 2.67
N ILE A 90 4.11 10.75 1.74
CA ILE A 90 4.35 9.30 1.81
C ILE A 90 5.14 8.95 3.07
N ALA A 91 6.23 9.67 3.37
CA ALA A 91 7.02 9.43 4.58
C ALA A 91 6.20 9.58 5.86
N ALA A 92 5.29 10.56 5.92
CA ALA A 92 4.39 10.73 7.07
C ALA A 92 3.39 9.57 7.19
N GLN A 93 2.81 9.14 6.07
CA GLN A 93 1.84 8.04 6.03
C GLN A 93 2.46 6.69 6.39
N LEU A 94 3.70 6.44 5.96
CA LEU A 94 4.43 5.21 6.29
C LEU A 94 4.59 4.96 7.79
N LEU A 95 4.53 6.01 8.63
CA LEU A 95 4.60 5.89 10.09
C LEU A 95 3.36 5.25 10.72
N GLU A 96 2.24 5.17 9.99
CA GLU A 96 0.98 4.63 10.48
C GLU A 96 0.83 3.12 10.25
N TYR A 97 1.72 2.50 9.46
CA TYR A 97 1.66 1.08 9.15
C TYR A 97 2.33 0.24 10.24
N ASP A 98 1.78 -0.93 10.49
CA ASP A 98 2.34 -1.91 11.40
C ASP A 98 3.58 -2.58 10.82
N HIS A 99 3.64 -2.67 9.48
CA HIS A 99 4.75 -3.28 8.77
C HIS A 99 4.99 -2.61 7.41
N ILE A 100 6.25 -2.54 7.01
CA ILE A 100 6.67 -1.97 5.72
C ILE A 100 7.54 -3.01 5.02
N GLU A 101 7.12 -3.44 3.84
CA GLU A 101 7.88 -4.37 2.99
C GLU A 101 8.52 -3.61 1.82
N PRO A 102 9.84 -3.43 1.82
CA PRO A 102 10.55 -2.77 0.74
C PRO A 102 10.91 -3.75 -0.40
N TYR A 103 10.69 -3.32 -1.63
CA TYR A 103 11.06 -4.04 -2.86
C TYR A 103 11.98 -3.23 -3.77
#